data_AF-A0A3E3K1E4-F1
#
_entry.id   AF-A0A3E3K1E4-F1
#
_cell.length_a   1.000
_cell.length_b   1.000
_cell.length_c   1.000
_cell.angle_alpha   90.00
_cell.angle_beta   90.00
_cell.angle_gamma   90.00
#
_symmetry.space_group_name_H-M   'P 1'
#
loop_
_entity.id
_entity.type
_entity.pdbx_description
1 polymer ?
#
loop_
_entity_poly.entity_id
_entity_poly.type
_entity_poly.pdbx_seq_one_letter_code
_entity_poly.pdbx_strand_id
1 'polypeptide(L)'
;MDGQQVLGALSPFSQEEYQLERELKNIINRIIESNSEETIPRFADYRNYMTYEILITNDVLNRAKLSRQTGYSSGAEVQIPYLLILTSTLLMIYYQRTNSTRLVFIDEPCAKMDPGNVKLMLDFMKQQKLQVIFCSPDKAETIGNECEVILPVLRVRPDSMQLGIVQFYEREDGR
;
A
#
# COMPACT_ATOMS: atom_id res chain seq x y z
N MET A 1 -33.78 -20.60 -61.61
CA MET A 1 -32.93 -19.56 -61.01
C MET A 1 -33.69 -19.03 -59.80
N ASP A 2 -33.82 -19.85 -58.76
CA ASP A 2 -32.87 -20.01 -57.65
C ASP A 2 -32.60 -18.71 -56.89
N GLY A 3 -33.12 -18.70 -55.65
CA GLY A 3 -32.89 -17.69 -54.64
C GLY A 3 -33.44 -18.15 -53.28
N GLN A 4 -33.51 -19.47 -53.06
CA GLN A 4 -33.82 -20.05 -51.76
C GLN A 4 -32.53 -20.04 -50.93
N GLN A 5 -32.66 -19.61 -49.68
CA GLN A 5 -31.71 -19.82 -48.57
C GLN A 5 -30.55 -18.82 -48.44
N VAL A 6 -30.86 -17.65 -47.86
CA VAL A 6 -29.91 -16.89 -47.03
C VAL A 6 -30.21 -17.20 -45.55
N LEU A 7 -30.08 -18.48 -45.17
CA LEU A 7 -30.16 -18.95 -43.78
C LEU A 7 -28.90 -19.76 -43.42
N GLY A 8 -27.77 -19.40 -44.03
CA GLY A 8 -26.51 -20.16 -43.98
C GLY A 8 -25.34 -19.43 -43.34
N ALA A 9 -25.58 -18.48 -42.43
CA ALA A 9 -24.51 -17.79 -41.72
C ALA A 9 -24.70 -17.79 -40.18
N LEU A 10 -25.27 -18.87 -39.64
CA LEU A 10 -25.11 -19.21 -38.22
C LEU A 10 -23.70 -19.77 -38.05
N SER A 11 -22.77 -18.83 -37.88
CA SER A 11 -21.35 -19.11 -37.70
C SER A 11 -21.11 -20.08 -36.53
N PRO A 12 -20.07 -20.94 -36.59
CA PRO A 12 -19.65 -21.81 -35.49
C PRO A 12 -19.45 -21.09 -34.15
N PHE A 13 -19.17 -19.79 -34.20
CA PHE A 13 -19.11 -18.90 -33.03
C PHE A 13 -20.39 -18.93 -32.17
N SER A 14 -21.57 -19.01 -32.80
CA SER A 14 -22.84 -19.01 -32.06
C SER A 14 -23.07 -20.31 -31.28
N GLN A 15 -22.69 -21.46 -31.85
CA GLN A 15 -22.84 -22.78 -31.21
C GLN A 15 -21.92 -22.92 -29.99
N GLU A 16 -20.68 -22.45 -30.09
CA GLU A 16 -19.71 -22.45 -28.99
C GLU A 16 -20.16 -21.52 -27.85
N GLU A 17 -20.69 -20.33 -28.16
CA GLU A 17 -21.26 -19.43 -27.15
C GLU A 17 -22.44 -20.06 -26.39
N TYR A 18 -23.36 -20.73 -27.09
CA TYR A 18 -24.49 -21.41 -26.45
C TYR A 18 -24.05 -22.57 -25.55
N GLN A 19 -23.02 -23.31 -25.95
CA GLN A 19 -22.46 -24.39 -25.12
C GLN A 19 -21.81 -23.82 -23.86
N LEU A 20 -21.01 -22.77 -24.00
CA LEU A 20 -20.36 -22.09 -22.89
C LEU A 20 -21.38 -21.49 -21.91
N GLU A 21 -22.45 -20.85 -22.41
CA GLU A 21 -23.51 -20.30 -21.57
C GLU A 21 -24.23 -21.39 -20.76
N ARG A 22 -24.47 -22.55 -21.39
CA ARG A 22 -25.09 -23.71 -20.74
C ARG A 22 -24.19 -24.30 -19.66
N GLU A 23 -22.89 -24.40 -19.91
CA GLU A 23 -21.91 -24.84 -18.91
C GLU A 23 -21.83 -23.87 -17.73
N LEU A 24 -21.77 -22.55 -17.99
CA LEU A 24 -21.77 -21.51 -16.97
C LEU A 24 -22.99 -21.61 -16.06
N LYS A 25 -24.19 -21.76 -16.63
CA LYS A 25 -25.44 -21.95 -15.88
C LYS A 25 -25.41 -23.21 -15.00
N ASN A 26 -24.87 -24.32 -15.51
CA ASN A 26 -24.76 -25.56 -14.74
C ASN A 26 -23.79 -25.41 -13.55
N ILE A 27 -22.67 -24.71 -13.75
CA ILE A 27 -21.69 -24.45 -12.68
C ILE A 27 -22.31 -23.57 -11.59
N ILE A 28 -22.99 -22.48 -11.99
CA ILE A 28 -23.67 -21.57 -11.06
C ILE A 28 -24.73 -22.32 -10.24
N ASN A 29 -25.55 -23.14 -10.90
CA ASN A 29 -26.59 -23.93 -10.21
C ASN A 29 -25.98 -24.90 -9.19
N ARG A 30 -24.88 -25.60 -9.52
CA ARG A 30 -24.17 -26.46 -8.56
C ARG A 30 -23.64 -25.70 -7.34
N ILE A 31 -23.17 -24.46 -7.53
CA ILE A 31 -22.69 -23.62 -6.43
C ILE A 31 -23.85 -23.23 -5.51
N ILE A 32 -24.99 -22.83 -6.08
CA ILE A 32 -26.20 -22.48 -5.31
C ILE A 32 -26.76 -23.69 -4.56
N GLU A 33 -26.83 -24.84 -5.20
CA GLU A 33 -27.31 -26.11 -4.61
C GLU A 33 -26.43 -26.60 -3.45
N SER A 34 -25.14 -26.28 -3.47
CA SER A 34 -24.23 -26.63 -2.38
C SER A 34 -24.51 -25.86 -1.06
N ASN A 35 -25.41 -24.87 -1.11
CA ASN A 35 -26.06 -24.17 0.01
C ASN A 35 -25.14 -23.79 1.19
N SER A 36 -23.90 -23.41 0.89
CA SER A 36 -22.96 -22.90 1.87
C SER A 36 -23.02 -21.38 1.83
N GLU A 37 -23.64 -20.79 2.85
CA GLU A 37 -23.77 -19.33 3.02
C GLU A 37 -22.41 -18.59 2.89
N GLU A 38 -21.30 -19.29 3.15
CA GLU A 38 -19.94 -18.76 3.04
C GLU A 38 -19.37 -18.79 1.61
N THR A 39 -19.82 -19.72 0.76
CA THR A 39 -19.22 -20.01 -0.54
C THR A 39 -19.75 -19.09 -1.63
N ILE A 40 -21.06 -18.78 -1.60
CA ILE A 40 -21.69 -17.89 -2.58
C ILE A 40 -21.06 -16.49 -2.57
N PRO A 41 -20.87 -15.81 -1.42
CA PRO A 41 -20.18 -14.52 -1.37
C PRO A 41 -18.75 -14.58 -1.93
N ARG A 42 -18.05 -15.70 -1.70
CA ARG A 42 -16.68 -15.90 -2.20
C ARG A 42 -16.63 -16.03 -3.73
N PHE A 43 -17.58 -16.73 -4.35
CA PHE A 43 -17.67 -16.80 -5.82
C PHE A 43 -18.17 -15.51 -6.46
N ALA A 44 -19.05 -14.76 -5.77
CA ALA A 44 -19.57 -13.49 -6.25
C ALA A 44 -18.54 -12.34 -6.19
N ASP A 45 -17.56 -12.44 -5.29
CA ASP A 45 -16.52 -11.42 -5.14
C ASP A 45 -15.42 -11.57 -6.20
N TYR A 46 -15.48 -10.71 -7.23
CA TYR A 46 -14.51 -10.69 -8.33
C TYR A 46 -13.05 -10.51 -7.87
N ARG A 47 -12.81 -9.93 -6.68
CA ARG A 47 -11.46 -9.69 -6.14
C ARG A 47 -10.72 -11.01 -5.89
N ASN A 48 -11.45 -12.11 -5.66
CA ASN A 48 -10.88 -13.44 -5.46
C ASN A 48 -10.24 -14.05 -6.71
N TYR A 49 -10.41 -13.42 -7.88
CA TYR A 49 -9.83 -13.87 -9.15
C TYR A 49 -8.70 -12.96 -9.64
N MET A 50 -8.34 -11.93 -8.87
CA MET A 50 -7.27 -11.00 -9.21
C MET A 50 -6.01 -11.32 -8.40
N THR A 51 -4.87 -11.35 -9.07
CA THR A 51 -3.55 -11.45 -8.42
C THR A 51 -2.82 -10.12 -8.58
N TYR A 52 -2.53 -9.47 -7.45
CA TYR A 52 -1.79 -8.21 -7.40
C TYR A 52 -0.33 -8.46 -7.05
N GLU A 53 0.58 -7.66 -7.62
CA GLU A 53 2.02 -7.75 -7.36
C GLU A 53 2.62 -6.34 -7.39
N ILE A 54 3.63 -6.12 -6.55
CA ILE A 54 4.36 -4.85 -6.51
C ILE A 54 5.65 -5.02 -7.28
N LEU A 55 5.85 -4.12 -8.25
CA LEU A 55 7.04 -4.10 -9.09
C LEU A 55 7.99 -3.01 -8.61
N ILE A 56 9.23 -3.40 -8.38
CA ILE A 56 10.32 -2.53 -7.96
C ILE A 56 11.24 -2.30 -9.16
N THR A 57 11.67 -1.05 -9.33
CA THR A 57 12.67 -0.68 -10.34
C THR A 57 13.75 0.17 -9.67
N ASN A 58 15.02 -0.15 -9.91
CA ASN A 58 16.19 0.63 -9.52
C ASN A 58 17.29 0.48 -10.60
N ASP A 59 18.49 1.00 -10.34
CA ASP A 59 19.60 0.99 -11.31
C ASP A 59 20.07 -0.42 -11.72
N VAL A 60 19.76 -1.45 -10.91
CA VAL A 60 20.17 -2.84 -11.13
C VAL A 60 18.98 -3.73 -11.52
N LEU A 61 17.80 -3.45 -10.97
CA LEU A 61 16.58 -4.25 -11.09
C LEU A 61 15.56 -3.54 -11.97
N ASN A 62 15.12 -4.21 -13.04
CA ASN A 62 14.04 -3.73 -13.89
C ASN A 62 12.78 -4.58 -13.66
N ARG A 63 11.70 -3.97 -13.14
CA ARG A 63 10.40 -4.62 -12.88
C ARG A 63 10.51 -5.91 -12.06
N ALA A 64 11.35 -5.91 -11.03
CA ALA A 64 11.48 -7.03 -10.11
C ALA A 64 10.24 -7.15 -9.20
N LYS A 65 9.82 -8.38 -8.88
CA LYS A 65 8.68 -8.63 -7.97
C LYS A 65 9.11 -8.47 -6.52
N LEU A 66 8.41 -7.63 -5.75
CA LEU A 66 8.67 -7.44 -4.32
C LEU A 66 8.61 -8.77 -3.55
N SER A 67 7.63 -9.62 -3.88
CA SER A 67 7.45 -10.96 -3.29
C SER A 67 8.69 -11.88 -3.37
N ARG A 68 9.58 -11.65 -4.34
CA ARG A 68 10.81 -12.43 -4.53
C ARG A 68 12.03 -11.80 -3.84
N GLN A 69 11.98 -10.51 -3.52
CA GLN A 69 13.10 -9.79 -2.92
C GLN A 69 13.10 -9.87 -1.39
N THR A 70 11.92 -10.03 -0.78
CA THR A 70 11.76 -10.12 0.68
C THR A 70 12.54 -11.25 1.37
N GLY A 71 13.11 -12.21 0.64
CA GLY A 71 13.92 -13.31 1.18
C GLY A 71 15.44 -13.12 1.13
N TYR A 72 15.96 -12.16 0.35
CA TYR A 72 17.40 -11.98 0.11
C TYR A 72 17.93 -10.58 0.41
N SER A 73 17.02 -9.65 0.70
CA SER A 73 17.29 -8.23 0.84
C SER A 73 17.69 -7.80 2.25
N SER A 74 18.42 -6.69 2.36
CA SER A 74 18.79 -6.10 3.65
C SER A 74 17.55 -5.68 4.46
N GLY A 75 17.69 -5.51 5.78
CA GLY A 75 16.59 -5.05 6.63
C GLY A 75 15.94 -3.73 6.17
N ALA A 76 16.71 -2.84 5.54
CA ALA A 76 16.25 -1.58 4.96
C ALA A 76 15.38 -1.79 3.71
N GLU A 77 15.85 -2.66 2.81
CA GLU A 77 15.19 -2.96 1.54
C GLU A 77 13.82 -3.63 1.71
N VAL A 78 13.60 -4.29 2.85
CA VAL A 78 12.28 -4.84 3.21
C VAL A 78 11.39 -3.78 3.87
N GLN A 79 11.95 -2.88 4.67
CA GLN A 79 11.19 -1.86 5.41
C GLN A 79 10.63 -0.75 4.51
N ILE A 80 11.42 -0.24 3.55
CA ILE A 80 11.01 0.88 2.69
C ILE A 80 9.73 0.55 1.90
N PRO A 81 9.64 -0.58 1.16
CA PRO A 81 8.43 -0.93 0.42
C PRO A 81 7.24 -1.12 1.36
N TYR A 82 7.44 -1.76 2.51
CA TYR A 82 6.37 -1.98 3.48
C TYR A 82 5.79 -0.66 3.98
N LEU A 83 6.65 0.30 4.34
CA LEU A 83 6.23 1.61 4.82
C LEU A 83 5.51 2.42 3.72
N LEU A 84 5.96 2.34 2.47
CA LEU A 84 5.27 2.96 1.33
C LEU A 84 3.87 2.40 1.11
N ILE A 85 3.72 1.07 1.18
CA ILE A 85 2.42 0.40 1.03
C ILE A 85 1.48 0.81 2.17
N LEU A 86 1.97 0.80 3.41
CA LEU A 86 1.21 1.20 4.59
C LEU A 86 0.74 2.66 4.47
N THR A 87 1.67 3.55 4.12
CA THR A 87 1.39 4.99 3.94
C THR A 87 0.37 5.21 2.81
N SER A 88 0.52 4.50 1.69
CA SER A 88 -0.42 4.58 0.57
C SER A 88 -1.83 4.14 0.97
N THR A 89 -1.94 3.04 1.72
CA THR A 89 -3.21 2.53 2.24
C THR A 89 -3.86 3.54 3.19
N LEU A 90 -3.06 4.14 4.07
CA LEU A 90 -3.53 5.17 5.01
C LEU A 90 -4.04 6.41 4.27
N LEU A 91 -3.32 6.84 3.23
CA LEU A 91 -3.72 7.96 2.38
C LEU A 91 -5.04 7.68 1.66
N MET A 92 -5.26 6.46 1.16
CA MET A 92 -6.53 6.09 0.55
C MET A 92 -7.71 6.28 1.51
N ILE A 93 -7.54 5.92 2.79
CA ILE A 93 -8.56 6.12 3.82
C ILE A 93 -8.79 7.61 4.07
N TYR A 94 -7.71 8.40 4.21
CA TYR A 94 -7.83 9.85 4.42
C TYR A 94 -8.45 10.59 3.23
N TYR A 95 -8.19 10.15 2.00
CA TYR A 95 -8.78 10.75 0.80
C TYR A 95 -10.29 10.54 0.69
N GLN A 96 -10.85 9.52 1.35
CA GLN A 96 -12.31 9.36 1.43
C GLN A 96 -13.00 10.44 2.28
N ARG A 97 -12.24 11.25 3.03
CA ARG A 97 -12.75 12.30 3.92
C ARG A 97 -12.17 13.65 3.49
N THR A 98 -13.05 14.60 3.15
CA THR A 98 -12.67 15.92 2.64
C THR A 98 -11.88 16.77 3.64
N ASN A 99 -12.26 16.76 4.92
CA ASN A 99 -11.62 17.52 5.99
C ASN A 99 -11.14 16.58 7.09
N SER A 100 -9.99 15.94 6.87
CA SER A 100 -9.39 15.00 7.83
C SER A 100 -8.03 15.48 8.32
N THR A 101 -7.80 15.36 9.63
CA THR A 101 -6.45 15.45 10.20
C THR A 101 -5.73 14.15 9.88
N ARG A 102 -4.61 14.24 9.16
CA ARG A 102 -3.85 13.09 8.69
C ARG A 102 -2.64 12.88 9.59
N LEU A 103 -2.76 12.00 10.56
CA LEU A 103 -1.74 11.78 11.59
C LEU A 103 -1.16 10.37 11.45
N VAL A 104 0.16 10.26 11.53
CA VAL A 104 0.87 8.98 11.46
C VAL A 104 1.81 8.86 12.64
N PHE A 105 1.68 7.76 13.38
CA PHE A 105 2.62 7.38 14.42
C PHE A 105 3.51 6.26 13.92
N ILE A 106 4.83 6.44 14.00
CA ILE A 106 5.79 5.41 13.60
C ILE A 106 6.76 5.20 14.75
N ASP A 107 6.79 3.97 15.26
CA ASP A 107 7.81 3.59 16.22
C ASP A 107 9.06 3.15 15.48
N GLU A 108 10.19 3.78 15.81
CA GLU A 108 11.51 3.51 15.23
C GLU A 108 11.54 3.38 13.69
N PRO A 109 11.05 4.37 12.90
CA PRO A 109 11.16 4.32 11.44
C PRO A 109 12.60 4.12 10.99
N CYS A 110 13.55 4.60 11.79
CA CYS A 110 14.95 4.64 11.45
C CYS A 110 15.72 3.37 11.84
N ALA A 111 15.12 2.38 12.53
CA ALA A 111 15.88 1.27 13.12
C ALA A 111 16.71 0.49 12.09
N LYS A 112 16.14 0.18 10.92
CA LYS A 112 16.84 -0.56 9.85
C LYS A 112 17.13 0.26 8.60
N MET A 113 16.82 1.54 8.60
CA MET A 113 17.06 2.45 7.46
C MET A 113 18.23 3.39 7.77
N ASP A 114 19.10 3.65 6.80
CA ASP A 114 20.10 4.72 6.91
C ASP A 114 19.41 6.10 6.97
N PRO A 115 20.07 7.13 7.54
CA PRO A 115 19.48 8.46 7.70
C PRO A 115 19.00 9.10 6.38
N GLY A 116 19.68 8.83 5.25
CA GLY A 116 19.29 9.35 3.95
C GLY A 116 17.94 8.79 3.48
N ASN A 117 17.75 7.48 3.61
CA ASN A 117 16.47 6.84 3.31
C ASN A 117 15.34 7.28 4.25
N VAL A 118 15.63 7.53 5.53
CA VAL A 118 14.64 8.10 6.46
C VAL A 118 14.21 9.49 6.02
N LYS A 119 15.17 10.36 5.66
CA LYS A 119 14.87 11.70 5.14
C LYS A 119 13.94 11.65 3.93
N LEU A 120 14.28 10.83 2.93
CA LEU A 120 13.45 10.65 1.73
C LEU A 120 12.02 10.21 2.07
N MET A 121 11.86 9.33 3.06
CA MET A 121 10.54 8.87 3.51
C MET A 121 9.77 9.98 4.24
N LEU A 122 10.42 10.74 5.11
CA LEU A 122 9.81 11.87 5.81
C LEU A 122 9.38 12.97 4.83
N ASP A 123 10.23 13.29 3.86
CA ASP A 123 9.93 14.24 2.79
C ASP A 123 8.71 13.78 1.98
N PHE A 124 8.65 12.49 1.62
CA PHE A 124 7.49 11.91 0.95
C PHE A 124 6.23 12.07 1.80
N MET A 125 6.24 11.73 3.08
CA MET A 125 5.08 11.87 3.96
C MET A 125 4.63 13.33 4.11
N LYS A 126 5.58 14.26 4.22
CA LYS A 126 5.32 15.72 4.29
C LYS A 126 4.63 16.21 3.00
N GLN A 127 5.09 15.78 1.83
CA GLN A 127 4.45 16.10 0.55
C GLN A 127 3.01 15.59 0.46
N GLN A 128 2.70 14.45 1.09
CA GLN A 128 1.35 13.89 1.17
C GLN A 128 0.46 14.59 2.23
N LYS A 129 0.97 15.65 2.87
CA LYS A 129 0.32 16.40 3.95
C LYS A 129 -0.01 15.53 5.17
N LEU A 130 0.87 14.57 5.46
CA LEU A 130 0.79 13.75 6.67
C LEU A 130 1.56 14.45 7.79
N GLN A 131 0.93 14.54 8.96
CA GLN A 131 1.60 14.95 10.19
C GLN A 131 2.20 13.69 10.82
N VAL A 132 3.53 13.59 10.83
CA VAL A 132 4.24 12.39 11.27
C VAL A 132 4.81 12.63 12.66
N ILE A 133 4.52 11.71 13.57
CA ILE A 133 5.13 11.64 14.90
C ILE A 133 5.88 10.32 14.96
N PHE A 134 7.18 10.37 15.26
CA PHE A 134 7.97 9.17 15.35
C PHE A 134 9.00 9.19 16.47
N CYS A 135 9.37 7.99 16.92
CA CYS A 135 10.37 7.80 17.95
C CYS A 135 11.69 7.37 17.30
N SER A 136 12.81 8.01 17.65
CA SER A 136 14.13 7.59 17.19
C SER A 136 15.16 7.75 18.32
N PRO A 137 15.48 6.66 19.06
CA PRO A 137 16.40 6.74 20.20
C PRO A 137 17.84 7.05 19.75
N ASP A 138 18.29 6.46 18.64
CA ASP A 138 19.72 6.43 18.28
C ASP A 138 20.12 7.40 17.16
N LYS A 139 19.16 8.05 16.49
CA LYS A 139 19.42 8.86 15.29
C LYS A 139 18.88 10.29 15.38
N ALA A 140 18.64 10.76 16.59
CA ALA A 140 18.12 12.11 16.85
C ALA A 140 19.04 13.21 16.27
N GLU A 141 20.36 13.05 16.32
CA GLU A 141 21.30 14.04 15.78
C GLU A 141 21.26 14.13 14.24
N THR A 142 21.07 13.00 13.56
CA THR A 142 21.12 12.97 12.09
C THR A 142 19.78 13.33 11.46
N ILE A 143 18.67 12.94 12.09
CA ILE A 143 17.31 13.11 11.55
C ILE A 143 16.61 14.30 12.20
N GLY A 144 17.10 14.79 13.33
CA GLY A 144 16.52 15.92 14.05
C GLY A 144 16.42 17.20 13.21
N ASN A 145 17.39 17.44 12.32
CA ASN A 145 17.35 18.58 11.39
C ASN A 145 16.22 18.49 10.36
N GLU A 146 15.70 17.29 10.10
CA GLU A 146 14.56 17.08 9.19
C GLU A 146 13.21 17.23 9.92
N CYS A 147 13.24 17.40 11.25
CA CYS A 147 12.05 17.54 12.08
C CYS A 147 11.78 19.01 12.40
N GLU A 148 10.51 19.42 12.30
CA GLU A 148 10.09 20.78 12.71
C GLU A 148 10.14 20.93 14.24
N VAL A 149 9.82 19.85 14.96
CA VAL A 149 9.80 19.80 16.42
C VAL A 149 10.45 18.49 16.88
N ILE A 150 11.36 18.58 17.85
CA ILE A 150 11.90 17.43 18.58
C ILE A 150 11.38 17.48 20.02
N LEU A 151 10.88 16.35 20.48
CA LEU A 151 10.38 16.15 21.84
C LEU A 151 11.34 15.24 22.62
N PRO A 152 12.44 15.77 23.20
CA PRO A 152 13.34 14.96 24.00
C PRO A 152 12.64 14.47 25.27
N VAL A 153 12.79 13.17 25.57
CA VAL A 153 12.27 12.54 26.77
C VAL A 153 13.45 12.12 27.64
N LEU A 154 13.51 12.61 28.89
CA LEU A 154 14.54 12.26 29.85
C LEU A 154 13.93 11.51 31.04
N ARG A 155 14.41 10.30 31.31
CA ARG A 155 14.06 9.57 32.53
C ARG A 155 14.94 10.06 33.69
N VAL A 156 14.35 10.78 34.64
CA VAL A 156 15.06 11.34 35.81
C VAL A 156 15.07 10.35 36.98
N ARG A 157 13.99 9.58 37.14
CA ARG A 157 13.83 8.51 38.14
C ARG A 157 13.03 7.35 37.54
N PRO A 158 12.97 6.17 38.19
CA PRO A 158 12.20 5.04 37.67
C PRO A 158 10.76 5.39 37.27
N ASP A 159 10.10 6.24 38.07
CA ASP A 159 8.71 6.67 37.89
C ASP A 159 8.57 8.15 37.46
N SER A 160 9.67 8.79 37.05
CA SER A 160 9.68 10.21 36.68
C SER A 160 10.36 10.42 35.34
N MET A 161 9.57 10.85 34.36
CA MET A 161 10.06 11.30 33.06
C MET A 161 9.81 12.80 32.90
N GLN A 162 10.75 13.50 32.29
CA GLN A 162 10.65 14.90 31.92
C GLN A 162 10.62 15.00 30.39
N LEU A 163 9.75 15.86 29.88
CA LEU A 163 9.62 16.15 28.46
C LEU A 163 10.17 17.56 28.20
N GLY A 164 11.05 17.68 27.22
CA GLY A 164 11.46 18.96 26.66
C GLY A 164 10.79 19.21 25.31
N ILE A 165 10.92 20.44 24.80
CA ILE A 165 10.48 20.82 23.45
C ILE A 165 11.62 21.61 22.81
N VAL A 166 12.05 21.18 21.64
CA VAL A 166 12.99 21.90 20.78
C VAL A 166 12.28 22.14 19.46
N GLN A 167 12.09 23.40 19.08
CA GLN A 167 11.46 23.79 17.83
C GLN A 167 12.48 24.50 16.96
N PHE A 168 12.66 24.02 15.73
CA PHE A 168 13.50 24.69 14.75
C PHE A 168 12.64 25.68 13.98
N TYR A 169 12.95 26.97 14.12
CA TYR A 169 12.39 28.00 13.26
C TYR A 169 13.23 28.04 11.99
N GLU A 170 12.61 27.99 10.81
CA GLU A 170 13.30 28.39 9.59
C GLU A 170 13.82 29.82 9.81
N ARG A 171 15.11 30.05 9.51
CA ARG A 171 15.53 31.42 9.25
C ARG A 171 14.76 31.85 8.02
N GLU A 172 13.92 32.88 8.15
CA GLU A 172 13.59 33.72 7.00
C GLU A 172 14.94 34.24 6.48
N ASP A 173 15.50 33.55 5.50
CA ASP A 173 16.54 34.11 4.66
C ASP A 173 15.87 35.29 3.96
N GLY A 174 16.13 36.48 4.48
CA GLY A 174 15.71 37.72 3.86
C GLY A 174 16.35 37.81 2.48
N ARG A 175 15.59 37.46 1.43
CA ARG A 175 15.50 38.11 0.12
C ARG A 175 14.57 37.37 -0.83
#